data_AF-A0AAV7F2K7-F1
#
_entry.id   AF-A0AAV7F2K7-F1
#
_cell.length_a   1.000
_cell.length_b   1.000
_cell.length_c   1.000
_cell.angle_alpha   90.00
_cell.angle_beta   90.00
_cell.angle_gamma   90.00
#
_symmetry.space_group_name_H-M   'P 1'
#
loop_
_entity.id
_entity.type
_entity.pdbx_description
1 polymer ?
#
loop_
_entity_poly.entity_id
_entity_poly.type
_entity_poly.pdbx_seq_one_letter_code
_entity_poly.pdbx_strand_id
1 'polypeptide(L)'
;MKLLLQGIFSLLLFHSTFFHGHAIKTPFRPQDVLPLLPREVSWPLLNSLRSAVDLLPSFVGAASSSNSTPEWKGACFYENAAWMEFHNKSGSEYGGGTLHLKVSNAHSWTCMDLYVFATPYRVTWDYYFLAREHTLEFKEWAGKEELEYVKHKGVSIFLMESGMLGTLRALWDVFPLFANNGWGEGSNLAFLKKHMGATFEERPKPWVSNISVDDIHTGDFLVLSKIRGRWGGFETLEKWVTGAYAGHTAVCLKDSEGNLWVGESGHENDKGEDIIAVLPWDEWWEFELNKDDSNPQIALLPMHPDIRAKFNESAAWEYAKSMAGKPYGYHNMIFSWIDTLNNNYPPPLDAHLVASVMTMWNHIQPDYAANMWNEALNKRLGTQDLDLPQILVETEKRGIPFDRLLTIPEQDNWLYSDGYSTSCVAFVLQMYKKAGLFGQLASSIQVTEFTIKDAYTLKFFEDDMTRLPKWCNEDDDVKLPFCQIKGRYRMELPDYNTIEPYSHMNERCPSLPPDYQRSLNC
;
A
#
# COMPACT_ATOMS: atom_id res chain seq x y z
N MET A 1 3.84 -11.74 -49.20
CA MET A 1 4.22 -11.39 -47.81
C MET A 1 5.67 -10.92 -47.70
N LYS A 2 6.69 -11.68 -48.15
CA LYS A 2 8.10 -11.22 -48.16
C LYS A 2 8.38 -9.97 -49.03
N LEU A 3 7.71 -9.83 -50.17
CA LEU A 3 7.82 -8.65 -51.05
C LEU A 3 7.12 -7.39 -50.50
N LEU A 4 6.11 -7.55 -49.64
CA LEU A 4 5.42 -6.43 -49.01
C LEU A 4 6.26 -5.82 -47.86
N LEU A 5 6.95 -6.68 -47.09
CA LEU A 5 7.88 -6.24 -46.04
C LEU A 5 9.11 -5.54 -46.60
N GLN A 6 9.66 -5.98 -47.74
CA GLN A 6 10.79 -5.30 -48.39
C GLN A 6 10.42 -3.93 -48.96
N GLY A 7 9.17 -3.75 -49.41
CA GLY A 7 8.65 -2.45 -49.85
C GLY A 7 8.51 -1.44 -48.71
N ILE A 8 8.06 -1.87 -47.54
CA ILE A 8 7.90 -1.02 -46.35
C ILE A 8 9.27 -0.62 -45.77
N PHE A 9 10.24 -1.54 -45.74
CA PHE A 9 11.59 -1.26 -45.24
C PHE A 9 12.36 -0.27 -46.16
N SER A 10 12.11 -0.33 -47.47
CA SER A 10 12.71 0.60 -48.44
C SER A 10 12.11 2.00 -48.36
N LEU A 11 10.81 2.13 -48.01
CA LEU A 11 10.17 3.42 -47.77
C LEU A 11 10.69 4.10 -46.49
N LEU A 12 10.95 3.31 -45.44
CA LEU A 12 11.51 3.78 -44.16
C LEU A 12 12.95 4.30 -44.30
N LEU A 13 13.76 3.70 -45.19
CA LEU A 13 15.13 4.14 -45.48
C LEU A 13 15.20 5.35 -46.41
N PHE A 14 14.21 5.56 -47.29
CA PHE A 14 14.18 6.74 -48.17
C PHE A 14 13.72 8.02 -47.46
N HIS A 15 13.00 7.93 -46.34
CA HIS A 15 12.58 9.11 -45.56
C HIS A 15 13.67 9.67 -44.62
N SER A 16 14.74 8.92 -44.35
CA SER A 16 15.78 9.35 -43.41
C SER A 16 16.85 10.29 -44.01
N THR A 17 16.86 10.49 -45.33
CA THR A 17 17.92 11.28 -46.01
C THR A 17 17.46 12.64 -46.55
N PHE A 18 16.19 13.03 -46.38
CA PHE A 18 15.63 14.24 -47.03
C PHE A 18 14.73 15.12 -46.16
N PHE A 19 14.98 15.32 -44.87
CA PHE A 19 14.32 16.41 -44.13
C PHE A 19 15.25 17.07 -43.10
N HIS A 20 16.08 17.99 -43.57
CA HIS A 20 16.60 19.07 -42.72
C HIS A 20 15.56 20.18 -42.65
N GLY A 21 14.95 20.37 -41.47
CA GLY A 21 14.09 21.50 -41.14
C GLY A 21 12.59 21.19 -41.10
N HIS A 22 12.01 21.34 -39.91
CA HIS A 22 10.63 21.07 -39.47
C HIS A 22 10.37 19.64 -38.98
N ALA A 23 10.13 19.52 -37.66
CA ALA A 23 9.73 18.28 -37.00
C ALA A 23 8.34 17.84 -37.48
N ILE A 24 8.30 17.05 -38.55
CA ILE A 24 7.08 16.36 -39.00
C ILE A 24 6.72 15.33 -37.93
N LYS A 25 5.52 15.46 -37.34
CA LYS A 25 4.99 14.49 -36.37
C LYS A 25 4.92 13.11 -37.02
N THR A 26 5.59 12.14 -36.44
CA THR A 26 5.56 10.75 -36.92
C THR A 26 4.16 10.18 -36.76
N PRO A 27 3.61 9.45 -37.76
CA PRO A 27 2.26 8.89 -37.67
C PRO A 27 2.12 7.93 -36.46
N PHE A 28 3.19 7.23 -36.11
CA PHE A 28 3.28 6.35 -34.94
C PHE A 28 4.73 6.37 -34.40
N ARG A 29 4.93 6.26 -33.09
CA ARG A 29 6.23 5.86 -32.52
C ARG A 29 6.32 4.35 -32.43
N PRO A 30 7.53 3.75 -32.43
CA PRO A 30 7.70 2.31 -32.23
C PRO A 30 6.99 1.78 -30.98
N GLN A 31 6.94 2.59 -29.91
CA GLN A 31 6.24 2.32 -28.65
C GLN A 31 4.71 2.25 -28.80
N ASP A 32 4.13 3.00 -29.74
CA ASP A 32 2.68 3.03 -30.01
C ASP A 32 2.22 1.80 -30.81
N VAL A 33 3.14 1.21 -31.61
CA VAL A 33 2.88 0.05 -32.46
C VAL A 33 3.29 -1.26 -31.78
N LEU A 34 4.17 -1.19 -30.78
CA LEU A 34 4.64 -2.34 -30.00
C LEU A 34 3.48 -3.23 -29.50
N PRO A 35 2.37 -2.71 -28.95
CA PRO A 35 1.23 -3.54 -28.53
C PRO A 35 0.49 -4.25 -29.68
N LEU A 36 0.64 -3.76 -30.92
CA LEU A 36 0.02 -4.33 -32.13
C LEU A 36 0.91 -5.41 -32.79
N LEU A 37 2.14 -5.58 -32.32
CA LEU A 37 3.06 -6.63 -32.79
C LEU A 37 2.82 -7.96 -32.06
N PRO A 38 3.14 -9.11 -32.70
CA PRO A 38 3.03 -10.44 -32.09
C PRO A 38 3.66 -10.50 -30.70
N ARG A 39 2.99 -11.18 -29.78
CA ARG A 39 3.35 -11.22 -28.36
C ARG A 39 4.80 -11.67 -28.14
N GLU A 40 5.35 -12.57 -28.95
CA GLU A 40 6.73 -13.03 -28.76
C GLU A 40 7.78 -11.92 -28.98
N VAL A 41 7.44 -10.89 -29.75
CA VAL A 41 8.35 -9.77 -30.08
C VAL A 41 8.08 -8.56 -29.20
N SER A 42 6.80 -8.25 -28.95
CA SER A 42 6.42 -7.05 -28.22
C SER A 42 6.53 -7.19 -26.71
N TRP A 43 6.27 -8.39 -26.18
CA TRP A 43 6.14 -8.59 -24.73
C TRP A 43 7.45 -8.40 -23.95
N PRO A 44 8.62 -8.88 -24.43
CA PRO A 44 9.90 -8.66 -23.76
C PRO A 44 10.34 -7.18 -23.76
N LEU A 45 10.14 -6.48 -24.87
CA LEU A 45 10.45 -5.05 -25.02
C LEU A 45 9.50 -4.15 -24.22
N LEU A 46 8.23 -4.52 -24.12
CA LEU A 46 7.25 -3.79 -23.30
C LEU A 46 7.48 -4.02 -21.80
N ASN A 47 7.91 -5.22 -21.38
CA ASN A 47 8.26 -5.53 -19.98
C ASN A 47 9.48 -4.75 -19.47
N SER A 48 10.40 -4.33 -20.35
CA SER A 48 11.56 -3.51 -19.97
C SER A 48 11.25 -2.01 -19.90
N LEU A 49 10.11 -1.56 -20.41
CA LEU A 49 9.82 -0.13 -20.59
C LEU A 49 8.82 0.45 -19.56
N ARG A 50 7.96 -0.36 -18.91
CA ARG A 50 6.85 0.09 -18.03
C ARG A 50 6.45 -0.94 -16.95
N SER A 51 5.84 -0.53 -15.84
CA SER A 51 5.59 -1.36 -14.63
C SER A 51 4.14 -1.31 -14.10
N ALA A 52 3.79 -2.22 -13.18
CA ALA A 52 2.50 -2.26 -12.47
C ALA A 52 2.13 -0.93 -11.78
N VAL A 53 3.16 -0.20 -11.36
CA VAL A 53 3.08 1.09 -10.69
C VAL A 53 2.56 2.19 -11.63
N ASP A 54 2.66 1.97 -12.94
CA ASP A 54 2.15 2.84 -13.98
C ASP A 54 0.60 2.74 -14.13
N LEU A 55 -0.09 1.98 -13.26
CA LEU A 55 -1.55 1.97 -13.08
C LEU A 55 -2.10 3.22 -12.42
N LEU A 56 -1.25 3.93 -11.69
CA LEU A 56 -1.69 4.88 -10.69
C LEU A 56 -1.79 6.28 -11.34
N PRO A 57 -2.98 6.92 -11.29
CA PRO A 57 -3.17 8.26 -11.83
C PRO A 57 -2.23 9.28 -11.14
N SER A 58 -1.45 10.03 -11.89
CA SER A 58 -0.66 11.13 -11.33
C SER A 58 -1.49 12.41 -11.24
N PHE A 59 -1.44 13.12 -10.11
CA PHE A 59 -2.12 14.41 -9.99
C PHE A 59 -1.43 15.46 -10.87
N VAL A 60 -2.19 16.09 -11.77
CA VAL A 60 -1.64 17.06 -12.73
C VAL A 60 -2.13 18.49 -12.50
N GLY A 61 -3.15 18.68 -11.67
CA GLY A 61 -3.65 20.00 -11.30
C GLY A 61 -5.12 19.97 -10.92
N ALA A 62 -5.65 21.12 -10.52
CA ALA A 62 -7.06 21.30 -10.22
C ALA A 62 -7.63 22.51 -10.96
N ALA A 63 -8.78 22.32 -11.61
CA ALA A 63 -9.41 23.34 -12.45
C ALA A 63 -10.60 24.00 -11.74
N SER A 64 -10.50 25.31 -11.52
CA SER A 64 -11.55 26.16 -10.95
C SER A 64 -11.85 27.35 -11.88
N SER A 65 -12.69 28.29 -11.43
CA SER A 65 -12.95 29.55 -12.14
C SER A 65 -11.96 30.67 -11.80
N SER A 66 -10.98 30.43 -10.90
CA SER A 66 -9.97 31.45 -10.60
C SER A 66 -9.01 31.64 -11.79
N ASN A 67 -8.32 32.79 -11.84
CA ASN A 67 -7.37 33.15 -12.91
C ASN A 67 -6.17 32.20 -13.09
N SER A 68 -6.14 31.07 -12.39
CA SER A 68 -5.10 30.04 -12.44
C SER A 68 -5.60 28.85 -13.24
N THR A 69 -5.21 28.78 -14.51
CA THR A 69 -5.43 27.60 -15.36
C THR A 69 -4.28 26.62 -15.10
N PRO A 70 -4.51 25.43 -14.52
CA PRO A 70 -3.48 24.41 -14.44
C PRO A 70 -2.97 24.04 -15.83
N GLU A 71 -1.65 23.95 -15.97
CA GLU A 71 -0.98 23.50 -17.18
C GLU A 71 -0.05 22.33 -16.85
N TRP A 72 -0.05 21.30 -17.72
CA TRP A 72 0.79 20.13 -17.52
C TRP A 72 1.20 19.47 -18.84
N LYS A 73 2.14 18.54 -18.71
CA LYS A 73 2.58 17.65 -19.78
C LYS A 73 1.93 16.28 -19.60
N GLY A 74 1.13 15.86 -20.59
CA GLY A 74 0.51 14.55 -20.66
C GLY A 74 1.41 13.47 -21.26
N ALA A 75 0.91 12.23 -21.29
CA ALA A 75 1.62 11.12 -21.92
C ALA A 75 1.54 11.23 -23.46
N CYS A 76 0.37 11.59 -23.99
CA CYS A 76 0.11 11.84 -25.39
C CYS A 76 0.35 13.31 -25.78
N PHE A 77 -0.26 14.24 -25.05
CA PHE A 77 -0.25 15.67 -25.35
C PHE A 77 0.69 16.43 -24.43
N TYR A 78 1.61 17.24 -24.96
CA TYR A 78 2.63 17.89 -24.14
C TYR A 78 2.28 19.28 -23.64
N GLU A 79 1.19 19.85 -24.15
CA GLU A 79 0.71 21.19 -23.78
C GLU A 79 -0.77 21.08 -23.46
N ASN A 80 -1.07 20.88 -22.17
CA ASN A 80 -2.43 20.70 -21.67
C ASN A 80 -2.79 21.80 -20.70
N ALA A 81 -4.05 22.22 -20.72
CA ALA A 81 -4.60 23.21 -19.82
C ALA A 81 -6.07 22.90 -19.50
N ALA A 82 -6.54 23.24 -18.29
CA ALA A 82 -7.94 23.07 -17.92
C ALA A 82 -8.51 24.25 -17.14
N TRP A 83 -9.80 24.55 -17.31
CA TRP A 83 -10.51 25.57 -16.54
C TRP A 83 -11.98 25.20 -16.36
N MET A 84 -12.64 25.78 -15.36
CA MET A 84 -14.04 25.50 -15.06
C MET A 84 -14.94 26.69 -15.43
N GLU A 85 -16.02 26.41 -16.15
CA GLU A 85 -17.13 27.34 -16.36
C GLU A 85 -18.34 26.91 -15.51
N PHE A 86 -18.78 27.74 -14.56
CA PHE A 86 -19.97 27.44 -13.76
C PHE A 86 -21.24 27.94 -14.44
N HIS A 87 -22.31 27.15 -14.40
CA HIS A 87 -23.58 27.53 -15.01
C HIS A 87 -24.76 26.87 -14.32
N ASN A 88 -25.96 27.43 -14.46
CA ASN A 88 -27.19 26.79 -13.99
C ASN A 88 -28.12 26.43 -15.15
N LYS A 89 -27.61 25.64 -16.11
CA LYS A 89 -28.40 25.15 -17.26
C LYS A 89 -29.53 24.19 -16.84
N SER A 90 -29.34 23.44 -15.75
CA SER A 90 -30.30 22.47 -15.21
C SER A 90 -31.46 23.10 -14.45
N GLY A 91 -31.29 24.35 -13.97
CA GLY A 91 -32.26 25.01 -13.10
C GLY A 91 -32.29 24.47 -11.67
N SER A 92 -31.29 23.66 -11.27
CA SER A 92 -31.20 23.12 -9.92
C SER A 92 -30.76 24.19 -8.90
N GLU A 93 -30.93 23.90 -7.61
CA GLU A 93 -30.59 24.83 -6.53
C GLU A 93 -29.12 25.26 -6.57
N TYR A 94 -28.21 24.32 -6.88
CA TYR A 94 -26.76 24.55 -6.87
C TYR A 94 -26.16 24.66 -8.29
N GLY A 95 -26.94 24.45 -9.35
CA GLY A 95 -26.44 24.46 -10.72
C GLY A 95 -25.37 23.39 -10.99
N GLY A 96 -24.58 23.59 -12.04
CA GLY A 96 -23.54 22.69 -12.52
C GLY A 96 -22.32 23.45 -13.07
N GLY A 97 -21.53 22.79 -13.90
CA GLY A 97 -20.42 23.42 -14.59
C GLY A 97 -19.86 22.59 -15.75
N THR A 98 -19.16 23.26 -16.65
CA THR A 98 -18.44 22.66 -17.76
C THR A 98 -16.94 22.74 -17.45
N LEU A 99 -16.28 21.60 -17.31
CA LEU A 99 -14.82 21.53 -17.28
C LEU A 99 -14.31 21.55 -18.72
N HIS A 100 -13.55 22.58 -19.06
CA HIS A 100 -12.86 22.66 -20.33
C HIS A 100 -11.46 22.07 -20.18
N LEU A 101 -11.11 21.20 -21.11
CA LEU A 101 -9.80 20.59 -21.20
C LEU A 101 -9.23 20.82 -22.59
N LYS A 102 -8.20 21.65 -22.68
CA LYS A 102 -7.47 21.90 -23.92
C LYS A 102 -6.21 21.05 -23.94
N VAL A 103 -6.18 20.07 -24.83
CA VAL A 103 -4.99 19.24 -25.04
C VAL A 103 -4.37 19.54 -26.40
N SER A 104 -3.05 19.69 -26.43
CA SER A 104 -2.34 20.08 -27.64
C SER A 104 -0.92 19.51 -27.69
N ASN A 105 -0.27 19.71 -28.84
CA ASN A 105 1.07 19.16 -29.10
C ASN A 105 1.17 17.63 -28.89
N ALA A 106 0.24 16.87 -29.49
CA ALA A 106 0.27 15.40 -29.49
C ALA A 106 1.59 14.86 -30.07
N HIS A 107 2.19 13.85 -29.44
CA HIS A 107 3.45 13.29 -29.91
C HIS A 107 3.31 12.25 -31.03
N SER A 108 2.13 11.64 -31.19
CA SER A 108 1.76 10.77 -32.32
C SER A 108 0.28 10.90 -32.64
N TRP A 109 -0.16 10.34 -33.78
CA TRP A 109 -1.56 10.45 -34.22
C TRP A 109 -2.51 9.45 -33.56
N THR A 110 -1.94 8.43 -32.90
CA THR A 110 -2.70 7.34 -32.28
C THR A 110 -2.54 7.30 -30.76
N CYS A 111 -1.76 8.21 -30.18
CA CYS A 111 -1.64 8.30 -28.73
C CYS A 111 -2.95 8.79 -28.11
N MET A 112 -3.14 8.48 -26.84
CA MET A 112 -4.33 8.83 -26.08
C MET A 112 -3.97 9.04 -24.62
N ASP A 113 -4.51 10.10 -24.02
CA ASP A 113 -4.48 10.30 -22.58
C ASP A 113 -5.81 9.89 -21.96
N LEU A 114 -5.74 9.21 -20.81
CA LEU A 114 -6.89 8.89 -19.98
C LEU A 114 -6.78 9.72 -18.69
N TYR A 115 -7.85 10.41 -18.33
CA TYR A 115 -7.90 11.24 -17.14
C TYR A 115 -8.97 10.76 -16.18
N VAL A 116 -8.69 10.87 -14.88
CA VAL A 116 -9.66 10.76 -13.79
C VAL A 116 -9.90 12.16 -13.25
N PHE A 117 -11.17 12.51 -13.06
CA PHE A 117 -11.61 13.78 -12.51
C PHE A 117 -12.33 13.52 -11.19
N ALA A 118 -11.91 14.18 -10.13
CA ALA A 118 -12.44 13.94 -8.80
C ALA A 118 -12.80 15.23 -8.06
N THR A 119 -13.89 15.17 -7.32
CA THR A 119 -14.24 16.08 -6.21
C THR A 119 -14.40 15.22 -4.95
N PRO A 120 -14.56 15.81 -3.76
CA PRO A 120 -14.90 15.04 -2.56
C PRO A 120 -16.19 14.20 -2.70
N TYR A 121 -17.07 14.53 -3.64
CA TYR A 121 -18.41 13.94 -3.78
C TYR A 121 -18.61 13.07 -5.02
N ARG A 122 -17.65 13.06 -5.96
CA ARG A 122 -17.76 12.25 -7.18
C ARG A 122 -16.40 11.96 -7.82
N VAL A 123 -16.35 10.84 -8.55
CA VAL A 123 -15.25 10.47 -9.44
C VAL A 123 -15.83 10.16 -10.82
N THR A 124 -15.20 10.67 -11.86
CA THR A 124 -15.50 10.33 -13.26
C THR A 124 -14.19 10.24 -14.05
N TRP A 125 -14.23 9.71 -15.26
CA TRP A 125 -13.06 9.61 -16.13
C TRP A 125 -13.44 9.91 -17.57
N ASP A 126 -12.46 10.33 -18.36
CA ASP A 126 -12.62 10.49 -19.80
C ASP A 126 -11.27 10.33 -20.53
N TYR A 127 -11.31 10.09 -21.84
CA TYR A 127 -10.13 9.88 -22.65
C TYR A 127 -10.09 10.84 -23.85
N TYR A 128 -8.88 11.24 -24.24
CA TYR A 128 -8.68 12.21 -25.30
C TYR A 128 -7.64 11.70 -26.30
N PHE A 129 -8.01 11.73 -27.58
CA PHE A 129 -7.18 11.27 -28.71
C PHE A 129 -6.97 12.36 -29.78
N LEU A 130 -7.69 13.49 -29.70
CA LEU A 130 -7.55 14.62 -30.62
C LEU A 130 -6.99 15.84 -29.90
N ALA A 131 -6.01 16.50 -30.53
CA ALA A 131 -5.47 17.78 -30.08
C ALA A 131 -6.50 18.88 -30.36
N ARG A 132 -7.36 19.16 -29.39
CA ARG A 132 -8.39 20.20 -29.42
C ARG A 132 -8.84 20.52 -27.99
N GLU A 133 -9.75 21.48 -27.89
CA GLU A 133 -10.53 21.67 -26.68
C GLU A 133 -11.65 20.62 -26.59
N HIS A 134 -11.79 20.03 -25.42
CA HIS A 134 -12.84 19.10 -25.04
C HIS A 134 -13.56 19.64 -23.80
N THR A 135 -14.74 19.11 -23.54
CA THR A 135 -15.59 19.55 -22.43
C THR A 135 -16.16 18.36 -21.69
N LEU A 136 -16.14 18.41 -20.36
CA LEU A 136 -16.79 17.46 -19.48
C LEU A 136 -17.89 18.20 -18.69
N GLU A 137 -19.14 17.76 -18.82
CA GLU A 137 -20.29 18.44 -18.21
C GLU A 137 -20.66 17.84 -16.85
N PHE A 138 -20.64 18.68 -15.82
CA PHE A 138 -21.25 18.42 -14.53
C PHE A 138 -22.65 19.04 -14.53
N LYS A 139 -23.69 18.21 -14.75
CA LYS A 139 -25.08 18.70 -14.85
C LYS A 139 -25.56 19.41 -13.59
N GLU A 140 -25.20 18.84 -12.44
CA GLU A 140 -25.62 19.32 -11.13
C GLU A 140 -24.57 18.97 -10.07
N TRP A 141 -24.27 19.92 -9.18
CA TRP A 141 -23.46 19.71 -7.97
C TRP A 141 -24.31 19.03 -6.88
N ALA A 142 -23.71 18.13 -6.11
CA ALA A 142 -24.39 17.30 -5.12
C ALA A 142 -24.97 18.13 -3.97
N GLY A 143 -24.37 19.29 -3.69
CA GLY A 143 -24.77 20.17 -2.62
C GLY A 143 -24.03 21.50 -2.69
N LYS A 144 -24.37 22.41 -1.77
CA LYS A 144 -23.67 23.68 -1.61
C LYS A 144 -22.19 23.46 -1.31
N GLU A 145 -21.86 22.43 -0.55
CA GLU A 145 -20.50 22.10 -0.12
C GLU A 145 -19.61 21.74 -1.30
N GLU A 146 -20.08 20.90 -2.24
CA GLU A 146 -19.33 20.57 -3.45
C GLU A 146 -19.14 21.80 -4.33
N LEU A 147 -20.18 22.62 -4.51
CA LEU A 147 -20.10 23.84 -5.31
C LEU A 147 -19.03 24.80 -4.77
N GLU A 148 -19.01 25.04 -3.46
CA GLU A 148 -18.02 25.93 -2.85
C GLU A 148 -16.61 25.32 -2.90
N TYR A 149 -16.47 24.01 -2.67
CA TYR A 149 -15.19 23.30 -2.84
C TYR A 149 -14.62 23.50 -4.26
N VAL A 150 -15.43 23.27 -5.29
CA VAL A 150 -14.97 23.39 -6.69
C VAL A 150 -14.65 24.84 -7.07
N LYS A 151 -15.33 25.83 -6.49
CA LYS A 151 -14.96 27.25 -6.67
C LYS A 151 -13.60 27.58 -6.08
N HIS A 152 -13.27 27.02 -4.91
CA HIS A 152 -12.06 27.36 -4.17
C HIS A 152 -10.84 26.52 -4.53
N LYS A 153 -11.02 25.21 -4.72
CA LYS A 153 -9.95 24.23 -5.02
C LYS A 153 -9.97 23.71 -6.44
N GLY A 154 -11.14 23.71 -7.07
CA GLY A 154 -11.32 23.14 -8.41
C GLY A 154 -11.63 21.64 -8.40
N VAL A 155 -11.88 21.11 -9.59
CA VAL A 155 -11.94 19.67 -9.84
C VAL A 155 -10.51 19.15 -9.98
N SER A 156 -10.13 18.16 -9.17
CA SER A 156 -8.83 17.51 -9.25
C SER A 156 -8.74 16.68 -10.53
N ILE A 157 -7.64 16.82 -11.24
CA ILE A 157 -7.37 16.15 -12.52
C ILE A 157 -6.18 15.23 -12.33
N PHE A 158 -6.37 13.96 -12.67
CA PHE A 158 -5.32 12.95 -12.63
C PHE A 158 -5.10 12.35 -14.01
N LEU A 159 -3.84 12.19 -14.39
CA LEU A 159 -3.43 11.59 -15.65
C LEU A 159 -3.01 10.13 -15.44
N MET A 160 -3.55 9.24 -16.25
CA MET A 160 -3.02 7.88 -16.37
C MET A 160 -1.81 7.91 -17.31
N GLU A 161 -0.60 8.01 -16.76
CA GLU A 161 0.66 8.15 -17.54
C GLU A 161 0.90 7.00 -18.54
N SER A 162 0.27 5.87 -18.26
CA SER A 162 0.25 4.67 -19.09
C SER A 162 -0.63 4.73 -20.34
N GLY A 163 -1.64 5.61 -20.38
CA GLY A 163 -2.76 5.53 -21.34
C GLY A 163 -3.54 4.21 -21.23
N MET A 164 -4.61 4.02 -22.01
CA MET A 164 -5.51 2.85 -21.88
C MET A 164 -4.81 1.50 -22.08
N LEU A 165 -3.86 1.40 -23.01
CA LEU A 165 -3.11 0.14 -23.25
C LEU A 165 -2.15 -0.18 -22.11
N GLY A 166 -1.51 0.83 -21.51
CA GLY A 166 -0.70 0.64 -20.31
C GLY A 166 -1.57 0.31 -19.09
N THR A 167 -2.75 0.93 -18.94
CA THR A 167 -3.71 0.59 -17.88
C THR A 167 -4.22 -0.85 -17.99
N LEU A 168 -4.60 -1.32 -19.18
CA LEU A 168 -5.00 -2.72 -19.40
C LEU A 168 -3.86 -3.73 -19.14
N ARG A 169 -2.61 -3.36 -19.44
CA ARG A 169 -1.43 -4.19 -19.18
C ARG A 169 -1.03 -4.17 -17.71
N ALA A 170 -1.13 -3.05 -17.04
CA ALA A 170 -0.73 -2.95 -15.66
C ALA A 170 -1.81 -3.58 -14.74
N LEU A 171 -3.08 -3.61 -15.17
CA LEU A 171 -4.11 -4.52 -14.60
C LEU A 171 -3.71 -6.00 -14.76
N TRP A 172 -3.04 -6.34 -15.85
CA TRP A 172 -2.46 -7.67 -16.08
C TRP A 172 -1.24 -7.97 -15.20
N ASP A 173 -0.58 -6.97 -14.61
CA ASP A 173 0.55 -7.16 -13.68
C ASP A 173 0.07 -7.23 -12.21
N VAL A 174 -1.05 -6.61 -11.86
CA VAL A 174 -1.62 -6.61 -10.49
C VAL A 174 -2.63 -7.74 -10.26
N PHE A 175 -3.54 -8.00 -11.22
CA PHE A 175 -4.50 -9.10 -11.11
C PHE A 175 -3.87 -10.48 -10.79
N PRO A 176 -2.70 -10.84 -11.36
CA PRO A 176 -2.04 -12.10 -11.04
C PRO A 176 -1.61 -12.21 -9.57
N LEU A 177 -1.28 -11.10 -8.90
CA LEU A 177 -0.78 -11.11 -7.51
C LEU A 177 -1.74 -11.83 -6.56
N PHE A 178 -3.04 -11.74 -6.83
CA PHE A 178 -4.11 -12.33 -6.03
C PHE A 178 -4.46 -13.77 -6.44
N ALA A 179 -3.85 -14.30 -7.50
CA ALA A 179 -4.13 -15.65 -7.98
C ALA A 179 -3.53 -16.71 -7.07
N ASN A 180 -4.33 -17.71 -6.68
CA ASN A 180 -3.86 -18.80 -5.84
C ASN A 180 -3.27 -19.97 -6.64
N ASN A 181 -2.21 -19.71 -7.41
CA ASN A 181 -1.49 -20.72 -8.20
C ASN A 181 -0.03 -20.30 -8.41
N GLY A 182 0.76 -21.15 -9.10
CA GLY A 182 2.17 -20.86 -9.36
C GLY A 182 2.42 -19.59 -10.19
N TRP A 183 1.44 -19.12 -10.95
CA TRP A 183 1.54 -17.85 -11.67
C TRP A 183 1.41 -16.65 -10.73
N GLY A 184 0.47 -16.69 -9.79
CA GLY A 184 0.37 -15.66 -8.75
C GLY A 184 1.60 -15.63 -7.84
N GLU A 185 2.08 -16.81 -7.41
CA GLU A 185 3.33 -16.94 -6.65
C GLU A 185 4.52 -16.31 -7.40
N GLY A 186 4.73 -16.66 -8.66
CA GLY A 186 5.79 -16.08 -9.47
C GLY A 186 5.63 -14.57 -9.70
N SER A 187 4.39 -14.07 -9.77
CA SER A 187 4.10 -12.65 -9.95
C SER A 187 4.42 -11.84 -8.69
N ASN A 188 4.06 -12.34 -7.50
CA ASN A 188 4.41 -11.71 -6.22
C ASN A 188 5.94 -11.63 -6.06
N LEU A 189 6.67 -12.73 -6.29
CA LEU A 189 8.13 -12.75 -6.20
C LEU A 189 8.79 -11.79 -7.21
N ALA A 190 8.30 -11.77 -8.45
CA ALA A 190 8.81 -10.85 -9.47
C ALA A 190 8.55 -9.38 -9.12
N PHE A 191 7.37 -9.08 -8.55
CA PHE A 191 7.01 -7.75 -8.09
C PHE A 191 7.93 -7.28 -6.95
N LEU A 192 8.06 -8.07 -5.89
CA LEU A 192 8.90 -7.76 -4.73
C LEU A 192 10.37 -7.58 -5.14
N LYS A 193 10.89 -8.45 -6.00
CA LYS A 193 12.24 -8.33 -6.54
C LYS A 193 12.44 -7.05 -7.35
N LYS A 194 11.48 -6.70 -8.21
CA LYS A 194 11.57 -5.52 -9.08
C LYS A 194 11.48 -4.22 -8.30
N HIS A 195 10.60 -4.16 -7.29
CA HIS A 195 10.24 -2.91 -6.62
C HIS A 195 10.94 -2.71 -5.27
N MET A 196 11.41 -3.78 -4.64
CA MET A 196 12.05 -3.74 -3.32
C MET A 196 13.45 -4.33 -3.30
N GLY A 197 13.86 -5.04 -4.36
CA GLY A 197 15.12 -5.80 -4.37
C GLY A 197 15.07 -7.10 -3.56
N ALA A 198 13.91 -7.49 -3.02
CA ALA A 198 13.74 -8.70 -2.23
C ALA A 198 14.01 -9.96 -3.07
N THR A 199 14.80 -10.89 -2.55
CA THR A 199 15.24 -12.05 -3.33
C THR A 199 14.34 -13.26 -3.14
N PHE A 200 13.89 -13.51 -1.90
CA PHE A 200 13.11 -14.69 -1.51
C PHE A 200 13.69 -15.97 -2.14
N GLU A 201 14.95 -16.27 -1.81
CA GLU A 201 15.62 -17.46 -2.37
C GLU A 201 14.97 -18.75 -1.87
N GLU A 202 14.87 -19.76 -2.73
CA GLU A 202 14.31 -21.05 -2.33
C GLU A 202 15.26 -21.80 -1.38
N ARG A 203 14.70 -22.31 -0.27
CA ARG A 203 15.42 -23.08 0.74
C ARG A 203 15.51 -24.56 0.36
N PRO A 204 16.56 -25.28 0.81
CA PRO A 204 16.56 -26.74 0.75
C PRO A 204 15.38 -27.32 1.55
N LYS A 205 14.95 -28.52 1.17
CA LYS A 205 13.94 -29.27 1.95
C LYS A 205 14.61 -29.92 3.17
N PRO A 206 13.88 -30.10 4.29
CA PRO A 206 12.46 -29.81 4.48
C PRO A 206 12.16 -28.31 4.66
N TRP A 207 10.95 -27.88 4.24
CA TRP A 207 10.49 -26.49 4.41
C TRP A 207 9.74 -26.26 5.72
N VAL A 208 9.74 -27.25 6.61
CA VAL A 208 9.15 -27.20 7.94
C VAL A 208 10.19 -27.76 8.90
N SER A 209 10.58 -26.96 9.88
CA SER A 209 11.58 -27.34 10.87
C SER A 209 10.95 -28.27 11.92
N ASN A 210 11.76 -29.17 12.49
CA ASN A 210 11.32 -30.01 13.61
C ASN A 210 11.46 -29.24 14.94
N ILE A 211 10.40 -28.51 15.31
CA ILE A 211 10.40 -27.55 16.41
C ILE A 211 10.12 -28.25 17.74
N SER A 212 10.85 -27.87 18.80
CA SER A 212 10.48 -28.17 20.18
C SER A 212 9.75 -26.98 20.80
N VAL A 213 8.47 -27.17 21.17
CA VAL A 213 7.63 -26.15 21.81
C VAL A 213 8.18 -25.71 23.18
N ASP A 214 8.96 -26.56 23.83
CA ASP A 214 9.62 -26.23 25.10
C ASP A 214 10.62 -25.07 24.95
N ASP A 215 11.24 -24.95 23.77
CA ASP A 215 12.22 -23.89 23.48
C ASP A 215 11.56 -22.55 23.09
N ILE A 216 10.24 -22.51 22.92
CA ILE A 216 9.47 -21.29 22.63
C ILE A 216 9.02 -20.67 23.96
N HIS A 217 9.11 -19.36 24.07
CA HIS A 217 8.82 -18.64 25.32
C HIS A 217 7.75 -17.57 25.12
N THR A 218 7.11 -17.19 26.24
CA THR A 218 6.23 -16.02 26.28
C THR A 218 6.96 -14.79 25.76
N GLY A 219 6.31 -14.07 24.85
CA GLY A 219 6.83 -12.87 24.22
C GLY A 219 7.65 -13.13 22.95
N ASP A 220 8.01 -14.37 22.60
CA ASP A 220 8.70 -14.63 21.33
C ASP A 220 7.78 -14.21 20.15
N PHE A 221 8.37 -13.56 19.15
CA PHE A 221 7.65 -12.89 18.07
C PHE A 221 7.60 -13.79 16.84
N LEU A 222 6.43 -13.90 16.22
CA LEU A 222 6.23 -14.62 14.97
C LEU A 222 6.06 -13.61 13.84
N VAL A 223 6.81 -13.80 12.77
CA VAL A 223 6.74 -13.01 11.54
C VAL A 223 6.32 -13.92 10.41
N LEU A 224 5.30 -13.51 9.67
CA LEU A 224 4.74 -14.26 8.56
C LEU A 224 4.84 -13.47 7.26
N SER A 225 5.08 -14.19 6.16
CA SER A 225 5.12 -13.63 4.81
C SER A 225 4.45 -14.59 3.85
N LYS A 226 3.25 -14.24 3.40
CA LYS A 226 2.45 -14.95 2.39
C LYS A 226 2.79 -14.41 1.00
N ILE A 227 2.79 -15.29 0.01
CA ILE A 227 3.24 -14.96 -1.36
C ILE A 227 2.31 -15.49 -2.46
N ARG A 228 1.16 -16.05 -2.07
CA ARG A 228 0.18 -16.61 -3.01
C ARG A 228 -1.25 -16.33 -2.57
N GLY A 229 -2.17 -16.29 -3.54
CA GLY A 229 -3.59 -16.10 -3.27
C GLY A 229 -3.95 -14.68 -2.81
N ARG A 230 -5.17 -14.52 -2.28
CA ARG A 230 -5.71 -13.21 -1.86
C ARG A 230 -4.75 -12.51 -0.88
N TRP A 231 -4.37 -13.21 0.18
CA TRP A 231 -3.50 -12.67 1.22
C TRP A 231 -2.07 -12.40 0.72
N GLY A 232 -1.50 -13.27 -0.11
CA GLY A 232 -0.19 -13.00 -0.72
C GLY A 232 -0.15 -11.75 -1.61
N GLY A 233 -1.24 -11.47 -2.33
CA GLY A 233 -1.38 -10.24 -3.11
C GLY A 233 -1.46 -8.99 -2.23
N PHE A 234 -2.29 -9.02 -1.17
CA PHE A 234 -2.38 -7.91 -0.21
C PHE A 234 -1.05 -7.65 0.49
N GLU A 235 -0.42 -8.69 1.04
CA GLU A 235 0.86 -8.55 1.70
C GLU A 235 1.96 -8.09 0.75
N THR A 236 1.92 -8.44 -0.54
CA THR A 236 2.91 -7.96 -1.51
C THR A 236 2.84 -6.44 -1.69
N LEU A 237 1.64 -5.87 -1.68
CA LEU A 237 1.45 -4.43 -1.74
C LEU A 237 1.80 -3.76 -0.41
N GLU A 238 1.44 -4.37 0.71
CA GLU A 238 1.82 -3.92 2.06
C GLU A 238 3.34 -3.85 2.23
N LYS A 239 4.04 -4.95 1.88
CA LYS A 239 5.52 -5.03 1.88
C LYS A 239 6.13 -3.89 1.08
N TRP A 240 5.56 -3.61 -0.08
CA TRP A 240 6.05 -2.55 -0.96
C TRP A 240 5.89 -1.15 -0.37
N VAL A 241 4.76 -0.83 0.25
CA VAL A 241 4.53 0.51 0.81
C VAL A 241 5.20 0.71 2.18
N THR A 242 5.40 -0.35 2.95
CA THR A 242 6.00 -0.28 4.31
C THR A 242 7.50 -0.58 4.34
N GLY A 243 8.03 -1.21 3.29
CA GLY A 243 9.38 -1.78 3.30
C GLY A 243 9.53 -3.00 4.20
N ALA A 244 8.44 -3.51 4.78
CA ALA A 244 8.45 -4.79 5.45
C ALA A 244 8.66 -5.90 4.43
N TYR A 245 9.46 -6.93 4.75
CA TYR A 245 9.59 -8.14 3.92
C TYR A 245 8.66 -9.26 4.41
N ALA A 246 7.73 -8.88 5.29
CA ALA A 246 6.70 -9.68 5.92
C ALA A 246 5.38 -8.89 5.92
N GLY A 247 4.26 -9.60 6.01
CA GLY A 247 2.92 -8.99 5.94
C GLY A 247 1.99 -9.39 7.09
N HIS A 248 2.44 -10.22 8.02
CA HIS A 248 1.66 -10.50 9.23
C HIS A 248 2.55 -10.83 10.43
N THR A 249 2.05 -10.63 11.64
CA THR A 249 2.78 -10.89 12.88
C THR A 249 1.88 -11.49 13.95
N ALA A 250 2.46 -12.32 14.80
CA ALA A 250 1.81 -12.90 15.97
C ALA A 250 2.80 -12.98 17.15
N VAL A 251 2.32 -13.38 18.33
CA VAL A 251 3.14 -13.52 19.53
C VAL A 251 2.84 -14.81 20.27
N CYS A 252 3.89 -15.45 20.76
CA CYS A 252 3.83 -16.66 21.57
C CYS A 252 3.55 -16.32 23.05
N LEU A 253 2.67 -17.07 23.70
CA LEU A 253 2.31 -16.93 25.11
C LEU A 253 2.24 -18.31 25.77
N LYS A 254 2.96 -18.54 26.87
CA LYS A 254 2.76 -19.73 27.71
C LYS A 254 1.82 -19.43 28.85
N ASP A 255 0.82 -20.28 29.06
CA ASP A 255 -0.09 -20.17 30.22
C ASP A 255 0.56 -20.71 31.50
N SER A 256 -0.17 -20.65 32.62
CA SER A 256 0.30 -21.12 33.93
C SER A 256 0.55 -22.63 34.00
N GLU A 257 0.01 -23.41 33.07
CA GLU A 257 0.21 -24.86 32.96
C GLU A 257 1.37 -25.19 32.02
N GLY A 258 1.92 -24.19 31.33
CA GLY A 258 3.01 -24.34 30.37
C GLY A 258 2.55 -24.60 28.94
N ASN A 259 1.25 -24.59 28.66
CA ASN A 259 0.73 -24.78 27.30
C ASN A 259 1.06 -23.54 26.46
N LEU A 260 1.42 -23.74 25.20
CA LEU A 260 1.75 -22.65 24.27
C LEU A 260 0.50 -22.19 23.52
N TRP A 261 0.36 -20.87 23.42
CA TRP A 261 -0.69 -20.16 22.72
C TRP A 261 -0.08 -19.15 21.75
N VAL A 262 -0.82 -18.82 20.70
CA VAL A 262 -0.49 -17.78 19.73
C VAL A 262 -1.56 -16.70 19.79
N GLY A 263 -1.14 -15.47 20.07
CA GLY A 263 -1.98 -14.29 19.96
C GLY A 263 -1.72 -13.59 18.63
N GLU A 264 -2.77 -13.32 17.86
CA GLU A 264 -2.68 -12.56 16.61
C GLU A 264 -3.90 -11.67 16.41
N SER A 265 -3.73 -10.60 15.61
CA SER A 265 -4.84 -9.79 15.13
C SER A 265 -4.93 -9.95 13.61
N GLY A 266 -6.10 -10.33 13.10
CA GLY A 266 -6.32 -10.61 11.67
C GLY A 266 -6.75 -12.05 11.42
N HIS A 267 -7.28 -12.73 12.44
CA HIS A 267 -7.79 -14.08 12.34
C HIS A 267 -9.24 -14.05 11.85
N GLU A 268 -9.54 -14.73 10.74
CA GLU A 268 -10.90 -14.81 10.19
C GLU A 268 -11.75 -15.77 11.04
N ASN A 269 -12.84 -15.26 11.63
CA ASN A 269 -13.78 -16.08 12.41
C ASN A 269 -14.79 -16.83 11.51
N ASP A 270 -15.65 -17.67 12.10
CA ASP A 270 -16.69 -18.43 11.38
C ASP A 270 -17.68 -17.58 10.56
N LYS A 271 -17.75 -16.26 10.81
CA LYS A 271 -18.59 -15.31 10.07
C LYS A 271 -17.85 -14.60 8.94
N GLY A 272 -16.55 -14.86 8.76
CA GLY A 272 -15.71 -14.17 7.79
C GLY A 272 -15.23 -12.79 8.27
N GLU A 273 -15.27 -12.52 9.58
CA GLU A 273 -14.81 -11.25 10.15
C GLU A 273 -13.37 -11.42 10.69
N ASP A 274 -12.49 -10.47 10.40
CA ASP A 274 -11.13 -10.45 10.95
C ASP A 274 -11.15 -9.92 12.39
N ILE A 275 -10.67 -10.75 13.32
CA ILE A 275 -10.66 -10.46 14.76
C ILE A 275 -9.28 -10.66 15.38
N ILE A 276 -9.15 -10.23 16.62
CA ILE A 276 -8.04 -10.60 17.51
C ILE A 276 -8.34 -11.95 18.13
N ALA A 277 -7.45 -12.91 17.93
CA ALA A 277 -7.58 -14.27 18.44
C ALA A 277 -6.40 -14.65 19.33
N VAL A 278 -6.67 -15.53 20.29
CA VAL A 278 -5.66 -16.20 21.11
C VAL A 278 -5.96 -17.70 21.02
N LEU A 279 -5.13 -18.42 20.29
CA LEU A 279 -5.37 -19.81 19.88
C LEU A 279 -4.34 -20.74 20.52
N PRO A 280 -4.71 -21.99 20.86
CA PRO A 280 -3.72 -23.01 21.20
C PRO A 280 -2.72 -23.18 20.06
N TRP A 281 -1.43 -23.36 20.38
CA TRP A 281 -0.38 -23.55 19.38
C TRP A 281 -0.71 -24.65 18.38
N ASP A 282 -1.19 -25.80 18.86
CA ASP A 282 -1.50 -26.95 17.98
C ASP A 282 -2.60 -26.62 16.97
N GLU A 283 -3.59 -25.80 17.35
CA GLU A 283 -4.66 -25.36 16.45
C GLU A 283 -4.13 -24.38 15.39
N TRP A 284 -3.38 -23.37 15.83
CA TRP A 284 -2.78 -22.38 14.93
C TRP A 284 -1.77 -23.04 13.97
N TRP A 285 -0.92 -23.92 14.49
CA TRP A 285 0.10 -24.61 13.71
C TRP A 285 -0.50 -25.62 12.74
N GLU A 286 -1.55 -26.34 13.11
CA GLU A 286 -2.28 -27.22 12.19
C GLU A 286 -2.90 -26.44 11.02
N PHE A 287 -3.45 -25.25 11.30
CA PHE A 287 -3.93 -24.35 10.25
C PHE A 287 -2.80 -23.93 9.31
N GLU A 288 -1.71 -23.40 9.85
CA GLU A 288 -0.56 -22.96 9.05
C GLU A 288 0.05 -24.11 8.25
N LEU A 289 0.10 -25.33 8.80
CA LEU A 289 0.63 -26.50 8.13
C LEU A 289 -0.25 -26.99 6.97
N ASN A 290 -1.56 -27.11 7.21
CA ASN A 290 -2.43 -27.93 6.36
C ASN A 290 -3.60 -27.19 5.72
N LYS A 291 -3.95 -25.99 6.21
CA LYS A 291 -5.12 -25.23 5.75
C LYS A 291 -4.76 -23.91 5.09
N ASP A 292 -3.67 -23.26 5.47
CA ASP A 292 -3.23 -22.03 4.81
C ASP A 292 -2.69 -22.33 3.40
N ASP A 293 -3.49 -21.97 2.39
CA ASP A 293 -3.19 -22.17 0.99
C ASP A 293 -2.43 -21.01 0.33
N SER A 294 -2.08 -19.97 1.10
CA SER A 294 -1.38 -18.75 0.65
C SER A 294 0.14 -18.90 0.55
N ASN A 295 0.66 -20.10 0.84
CA ASN A 295 2.09 -20.40 0.92
C ASN A 295 2.79 -19.46 1.92
N PRO A 296 2.62 -19.68 3.24
CA PRO A 296 3.20 -18.81 4.26
C PRO A 296 4.64 -19.20 4.58
N GLN A 297 5.49 -18.19 4.73
CA GLN A 297 6.83 -18.26 5.29
C GLN A 297 6.73 -17.74 6.72
N ILE A 298 7.23 -18.51 7.69
CA ILE A 298 7.06 -18.19 9.11
C ILE A 298 8.42 -18.24 9.79
N ALA A 299 8.75 -17.16 10.50
CA ALA A 299 9.93 -17.06 11.34
C ALA A 299 9.56 -16.76 12.78
N LEU A 300 10.20 -17.47 13.70
CA LEU A 300 10.23 -17.17 15.12
C LEU A 300 11.45 -16.30 15.41
N LEU A 301 11.23 -15.19 16.09
CA LEU A 301 12.23 -14.24 16.56
C LEU A 301 12.27 -14.35 18.09
N PRO A 302 13.21 -15.11 18.66
CA PRO A 302 13.33 -15.26 20.10
C PRO A 302 13.63 -13.91 20.77
N MET A 303 12.96 -13.61 21.89
CA MET A 303 13.25 -12.42 22.67
C MET A 303 14.61 -12.53 23.36
N HIS A 304 15.40 -11.46 23.36
CA HIS A 304 16.69 -11.43 24.05
C HIS A 304 16.51 -11.70 25.56
N PRO A 305 17.38 -12.51 26.22
CA PRO A 305 17.25 -12.84 27.64
C PRO A 305 17.10 -11.63 28.58
N ASP A 306 17.86 -10.56 28.35
CA ASP A 306 17.79 -9.34 29.17
C ASP A 306 16.48 -8.55 29.00
N ILE A 307 15.82 -8.69 27.84
CA ILE A 307 14.53 -8.08 27.56
C ILE A 307 13.43 -8.95 28.16
N ARG A 308 13.53 -10.28 27.99
CA ARG A 308 12.64 -11.26 28.61
C ARG A 308 12.61 -11.15 30.14
N ALA A 309 13.75 -10.88 30.78
CA ALA A 309 13.83 -10.68 32.22
C ALA A 309 13.00 -9.47 32.73
N LYS A 310 12.66 -8.52 31.84
CA LYS A 310 11.81 -7.34 32.15
C LYS A 310 10.35 -7.55 31.78
N PHE A 311 10.03 -8.63 31.06
CA PHE A 311 8.71 -8.89 30.51
C PHE A 311 7.74 -9.35 31.61
N ASN A 312 6.67 -8.58 31.84
CA ASN A 312 5.60 -8.97 32.75
C ASN A 312 4.57 -9.87 32.05
N GLU A 313 4.72 -11.19 32.23
CA GLU A 313 3.85 -12.20 31.62
C GLU A 313 2.38 -12.08 32.03
N SER A 314 2.11 -11.73 33.30
CA SER A 314 0.73 -11.58 33.78
C SER A 314 0.04 -10.40 33.10
N ALA A 315 0.72 -9.27 32.96
CA ALA A 315 0.18 -8.10 32.27
C ALA A 315 0.00 -8.35 30.76
N ALA A 316 0.90 -9.12 30.14
CA ALA A 316 0.74 -9.54 28.75
C ALA A 316 -0.52 -10.40 28.54
N TRP A 317 -0.75 -11.38 29.42
CA TRP A 317 -1.95 -12.22 29.40
C TRP A 317 -3.24 -11.44 29.67
N GLU A 318 -3.22 -10.50 30.62
CA GLU A 318 -4.35 -9.60 30.87
C GLU A 318 -4.70 -8.79 29.63
N TYR A 319 -3.69 -8.24 28.95
CA TYR A 319 -3.90 -7.53 27.69
C TYR A 319 -4.46 -8.45 26.59
N ALA A 320 -3.82 -9.60 26.34
CA ALA A 320 -4.25 -10.56 25.32
C ALA A 320 -5.72 -10.97 25.51
N LYS A 321 -6.10 -11.33 26.75
CA LYS A 321 -7.49 -11.67 27.10
C LYS A 321 -8.44 -10.50 26.95
N SER A 322 -8.00 -9.29 27.28
CA SER A 322 -8.84 -8.09 27.13
C SER A 322 -9.16 -7.77 25.67
N MET A 323 -8.29 -8.14 24.73
CA MET A 323 -8.41 -7.87 23.30
C MET A 323 -9.01 -9.03 22.50
N ALA A 324 -8.97 -10.26 23.01
CA ALA A 324 -9.55 -11.42 22.35
C ALA A 324 -11.03 -11.19 21.96
N GLY A 325 -11.34 -11.48 20.69
CA GLY A 325 -12.67 -11.28 20.09
C GLY A 325 -12.97 -9.84 19.64
N LYS A 326 -12.04 -8.89 19.80
CA LYS A 326 -12.21 -7.53 19.28
C LYS A 326 -11.88 -7.45 17.78
N PRO A 327 -12.34 -6.40 17.08
CA PRO A 327 -12.10 -6.23 15.65
C PRO A 327 -10.62 -6.03 15.29
N TYR A 328 -10.26 -6.43 14.06
CA TYR A 328 -8.98 -6.06 13.45
C TYR A 328 -8.84 -4.53 13.26
N GLY A 329 -7.62 -4.02 13.42
CA GLY A 329 -7.31 -2.59 13.34
C GLY A 329 -7.25 -2.00 11.93
N TYR A 330 -8.29 -2.17 11.11
CA TYR A 330 -8.37 -1.53 9.79
C TYR A 330 -8.22 0.00 9.88
N HIS A 331 -8.82 0.61 10.91
CA HIS A 331 -8.78 2.06 11.17
C HIS A 331 -7.38 2.62 11.39
N ASN A 332 -6.47 1.83 11.97
CA ASN A 332 -5.11 2.27 12.31
C ASN A 332 -4.06 1.84 11.28
N MET A 333 -4.18 0.62 10.72
CA MET A 333 -3.20 0.06 9.79
C MET A 333 -2.93 0.97 8.57
N ILE A 334 -3.96 1.63 8.03
CA ILE A 334 -3.79 2.41 6.80
C ILE A 334 -2.94 3.68 6.99
N PHE A 335 -2.84 4.21 8.22
CA PHE A 335 -2.10 5.43 8.51
C PHE A 335 -0.68 5.18 9.03
N SER A 336 -0.38 3.95 9.48
CA SER A 336 0.88 3.62 10.17
C SER A 336 2.15 3.67 9.29
N TRP A 337 2.04 4.08 8.03
CA TRP A 337 3.15 4.27 7.10
C TRP A 337 3.12 5.65 6.44
N ILE A 338 2.23 6.55 6.87
CA ILE A 338 2.02 7.89 6.32
C ILE A 338 2.45 8.93 7.35
N ASP A 339 3.75 9.04 7.59
CA ASP A 339 4.26 9.86 8.70
C ASP A 339 4.71 11.27 8.28
N THR A 340 4.96 11.47 6.99
CA THR A 340 5.55 12.70 6.45
C THR A 340 4.64 13.36 5.44
N LEU A 341 4.80 14.66 5.14
CA LEU A 341 3.95 15.30 4.10
C LEU A 341 4.25 14.76 2.70
N ASN A 342 5.50 14.35 2.48
CA ASN A 342 6.01 13.82 1.22
C ASN A 342 6.98 12.69 1.55
N ASN A 343 7.14 11.72 0.65
CA ASN A 343 8.05 10.58 0.78
C ASN A 343 7.53 9.40 1.63
N ASN A 344 6.21 9.19 1.67
CA ASN A 344 5.64 7.92 2.17
C ASN A 344 5.28 6.96 1.05
N TYR A 345 5.09 7.49 -0.15
CA TYR A 345 4.40 6.80 -1.23
C TYR A 345 5.38 6.43 -2.35
N PRO A 346 5.48 5.14 -2.73
CA PRO A 346 6.20 4.74 -3.93
C PRO A 346 5.70 5.50 -5.17
N PRO A 347 6.56 6.21 -5.93
CA PRO A 347 6.11 6.93 -7.12
C PRO A 347 5.40 6.01 -8.13
N PRO A 348 4.28 6.41 -8.76
CA PRO A 348 3.70 7.76 -8.77
C PRO A 348 2.58 7.96 -7.73
N LEU A 349 2.47 7.11 -6.69
CA LEU A 349 1.50 7.34 -5.62
C LEU A 349 1.78 8.69 -4.94
N ASP A 350 0.72 9.47 -4.71
CA ASP A 350 0.75 10.70 -3.91
C ASP A 350 -0.52 10.81 -3.04
N ALA A 351 -0.54 11.77 -2.12
CA ALA A 351 -1.67 11.97 -1.21
C ALA A 351 -2.98 12.35 -1.92
N HIS A 352 -2.91 13.00 -3.09
CA HIS A 352 -4.10 13.35 -3.88
C HIS A 352 -4.71 12.12 -4.54
N LEU A 353 -3.87 11.20 -5.01
CA LEU A 353 -4.32 9.93 -5.52
C LEU A 353 -4.91 9.06 -4.41
N VAL A 354 -4.28 9.02 -3.24
CA VAL A 354 -4.85 8.34 -2.05
C VAL A 354 -6.24 8.89 -1.75
N ALA A 355 -6.40 10.22 -1.67
CA ALA A 355 -7.70 10.85 -1.47
C ALA A 355 -8.73 10.45 -2.54
N SER A 356 -8.32 10.38 -3.81
CA SER A 356 -9.21 10.02 -4.92
C SER A 356 -9.61 8.55 -4.92
N VAL A 357 -8.70 7.65 -4.56
CA VAL A 357 -8.98 6.23 -4.35
C VAL A 357 -9.93 6.05 -3.16
N MET A 358 -9.71 6.78 -2.06
CA MET A 358 -10.61 6.76 -0.91
C MET A 358 -12.01 7.25 -1.30
N THR A 359 -12.13 8.34 -2.08
CA THR A 359 -13.43 8.82 -2.59
C THR A 359 -14.09 7.79 -3.51
N MET A 360 -13.35 7.20 -4.45
CA MET A 360 -13.87 6.16 -5.34
C MET A 360 -14.36 4.95 -4.54
N TRP A 361 -13.58 4.47 -3.58
CA TRP A 361 -13.93 3.31 -2.75
C TRP A 361 -15.14 3.60 -1.85
N ASN A 362 -15.26 4.83 -1.32
CA ASN A 362 -16.42 5.29 -0.57
C ASN A 362 -17.72 5.26 -1.39
N HIS A 363 -17.65 5.42 -2.72
CA HIS A 363 -18.80 5.24 -3.59
C HIS A 363 -19.09 3.79 -3.98
N ILE A 364 -18.08 2.91 -4.05
CA ILE A 364 -18.24 1.51 -4.49
C ILE A 364 -18.62 0.60 -3.31
N GLN A 365 -18.00 0.79 -2.14
CA GLN A 365 -18.20 -0.02 -0.94
C GLN A 365 -18.29 0.90 0.30
N PRO A 366 -19.38 1.67 0.46
CA PRO A 366 -19.49 2.72 1.47
C PRO A 366 -19.30 2.23 2.91
N ASP A 367 -19.90 1.09 3.28
CA ASP A 367 -19.82 0.56 4.65
C ASP A 367 -18.41 0.11 5.02
N TYR A 368 -17.69 -0.51 4.06
CA TYR A 368 -16.30 -0.94 4.26
C TYR A 368 -15.34 0.25 4.27
N ALA A 369 -15.52 1.21 3.36
CA ALA A 369 -14.76 2.46 3.30
C ALA A 369 -14.88 3.26 4.60
N ALA A 370 -16.10 3.40 5.13
CA ALA A 370 -16.35 4.12 6.36
C ALA A 370 -15.59 3.50 7.55
N ASN A 371 -15.58 2.18 7.62
CA ASN A 371 -14.85 1.41 8.64
C ASN A 371 -13.32 1.45 8.48
N MET A 372 -12.78 1.92 7.35
CA MET A 372 -11.32 1.99 7.17
C MET A 372 -10.73 3.34 7.58
N TRP A 373 -11.45 4.45 7.38
CA TRP A 373 -10.84 5.78 7.57
C TRP A 373 -11.74 6.86 8.15
N ASN A 374 -13.08 6.76 8.08
CA ASN A 374 -13.91 7.91 8.48
C ASN A 374 -13.72 8.27 9.95
N GLU A 375 -13.84 7.28 10.85
CA GLU A 375 -13.70 7.54 12.28
C GLU A 375 -12.27 7.96 12.64
N ALA A 376 -11.27 7.31 12.04
CA ALA A 376 -9.85 7.61 12.25
C ALA A 376 -9.48 9.05 11.81
N LEU A 377 -10.00 9.51 10.67
CA LEU A 377 -9.83 10.87 10.18
C LEU A 377 -10.60 11.88 11.06
N ASN A 378 -11.80 11.53 11.53
CA ASN A 378 -12.56 12.36 12.47
C ASN A 378 -11.79 12.57 13.78
N LYS A 379 -11.17 11.51 14.34
CA LYS A 379 -10.34 11.63 15.56
C LYS A 379 -9.16 12.56 15.34
N ARG A 380 -8.45 12.44 14.21
CA ARG A 380 -7.35 13.33 13.81
C ARG A 380 -7.80 14.79 13.64
N LEU A 381 -9.00 15.00 13.12
CA LEU A 381 -9.58 16.33 12.92
C LEU A 381 -10.23 16.91 14.20
N GLY A 382 -10.47 16.09 15.22
CA GLY A 382 -11.24 16.48 16.41
C GLY A 382 -12.72 16.70 16.10
N THR A 383 -13.29 15.92 15.18
CA THR A 383 -14.71 15.90 14.80
C THR A 383 -15.33 14.53 15.08
N GLN A 384 -16.65 14.40 14.87
CA GLN A 384 -17.40 13.16 15.05
C GLN A 384 -18.41 13.03 13.91
N ASP A 385 -18.67 11.79 13.47
CA ASP A 385 -19.72 11.42 12.52
C ASP A 385 -19.71 12.14 11.17
N LEU A 386 -18.57 12.71 10.76
CA LEU A 386 -18.39 13.22 9.41
C LEU A 386 -18.06 12.08 8.44
N ASP A 387 -18.72 12.04 7.29
CA ASP A 387 -18.29 11.18 6.18
C ASP A 387 -17.06 11.75 5.45
N LEU A 388 -16.39 10.94 4.62
CA LEU A 388 -15.18 11.37 3.91
C LEU A 388 -15.37 12.70 3.14
N PRO A 389 -16.45 12.92 2.35
CA PRO A 389 -16.69 14.23 1.72
C PRO A 389 -16.75 15.39 2.71
N GLN A 390 -17.47 15.24 3.83
CA GLN A 390 -17.57 16.25 4.88
C GLN A 390 -16.23 16.51 5.56
N ILE A 391 -15.43 15.47 5.79
CA ILE A 391 -14.06 15.59 6.32
C ILE A 391 -13.19 16.42 5.36
N LEU A 392 -13.21 16.10 4.06
CA LEU A 392 -12.44 16.84 3.06
C LEU A 392 -12.84 18.33 3.01
N VAL A 393 -14.13 18.63 3.13
CA VAL A 393 -14.62 20.01 3.21
C VAL A 393 -14.24 20.69 4.55
N GLU A 394 -14.30 19.97 5.66
CA GLU A 394 -13.98 20.53 6.98
C GLU A 394 -12.48 20.81 7.15
N THR A 395 -11.61 19.94 6.61
CA THR A 395 -10.17 20.18 6.55
C THR A 395 -9.86 21.48 5.79
N GLU A 396 -10.57 21.73 4.68
CA GLU A 396 -10.46 22.97 3.92
C GLU A 396 -10.89 24.19 4.76
N LYS A 397 -12.07 24.13 5.41
CA LYS A 397 -12.55 25.22 6.27
C LYS A 397 -11.56 25.58 7.38
N ARG A 398 -10.82 24.60 7.90
CA ARG A 398 -9.81 24.78 8.95
C ARG A 398 -8.42 25.13 8.42
N GLY A 399 -8.24 25.16 7.09
CA GLY A 399 -6.93 25.40 6.47
C GLY A 399 -5.91 24.29 6.77
N ILE A 400 -6.37 23.06 7.01
CA ILE A 400 -5.54 21.89 7.26
C ILE A 400 -5.43 21.12 5.93
N PRO A 401 -4.24 21.04 5.31
CA PRO A 401 -4.04 20.20 4.13
C PRO A 401 -4.38 18.73 4.41
N PHE A 402 -4.98 18.01 3.46
CA PHE A 402 -5.42 16.63 3.68
C PHE A 402 -4.25 15.68 3.93
N ASP A 403 -3.16 15.83 3.18
CA ASP A 403 -1.88 15.15 3.44
C ASP A 403 -1.42 15.35 4.90
N ARG A 404 -1.51 16.58 5.43
CA ARG A 404 -1.19 16.87 6.83
C ARG A 404 -2.15 16.22 7.82
N LEU A 405 -3.41 16.03 7.46
CA LEU A 405 -4.36 15.28 8.30
C LEU A 405 -3.90 13.82 8.41
N LEU A 406 -3.48 13.20 7.30
CA LEU A 406 -3.02 11.80 7.28
C LEU A 406 -1.79 11.58 8.17
N THR A 407 -0.90 12.57 8.29
CA THR A 407 0.33 12.49 9.12
C THR A 407 0.12 12.75 10.61
N ILE A 408 -1.12 12.92 11.08
CA ILE A 408 -1.37 13.03 12.52
C ILE A 408 -1.28 11.63 13.13
N PRO A 409 -0.38 11.40 14.10
CA PRO A 409 -0.17 10.05 14.62
C PRO A 409 -1.43 9.46 15.24
N GLU A 410 -1.73 8.21 14.88
CA GLU A 410 -2.68 7.37 15.58
C GLU A 410 -2.28 7.26 17.06
N GLN A 411 -3.25 7.25 17.95
CA GLN A 411 -2.99 7.10 19.38
C GLN A 411 -3.44 5.73 19.86
N ASP A 412 -2.58 5.05 20.61
CA ASP A 412 -2.84 3.70 21.13
C ASP A 412 -4.14 3.60 21.96
N ASN A 413 -4.59 4.73 22.53
CA ASN A 413 -5.77 4.82 23.39
C ASN A 413 -7.05 5.25 22.67
N TRP A 414 -7.00 5.47 21.36
CA TRP A 414 -8.21 5.79 20.60
C TRP A 414 -9.17 4.61 20.60
N LEU A 415 -10.40 4.89 21.02
CA LEU A 415 -11.50 3.94 21.04
C LEU A 415 -12.40 4.21 19.85
N TYR A 416 -12.62 3.21 19.02
CA TYR A 416 -13.51 3.25 17.87
C TYR A 416 -14.93 2.81 18.24
N SER A 417 -15.90 3.10 17.37
CA SER A 417 -17.30 2.74 17.55
C SER A 417 -17.55 1.23 17.63
N ASP A 418 -16.68 0.43 16.99
CA ASP A 418 -16.63 -1.04 17.05
C ASP A 418 -15.75 -1.57 18.21
N GLY A 419 -15.12 -0.69 18.98
CA GLY A 419 -14.34 -1.00 20.17
C GLY A 419 -12.86 -0.67 20.02
N TYR A 420 -12.03 -1.27 20.88
CA TYR A 420 -10.58 -1.21 20.68
C TYR A 420 -10.20 -2.16 19.56
N SER A 421 -9.42 -1.68 18.60
CA SER A 421 -8.94 -2.48 17.47
C SER A 421 -7.46 -2.19 17.24
N THR A 422 -6.71 -3.19 16.81
CA THR A 422 -5.26 -3.09 16.58
C THR A 422 -4.88 -3.92 15.38
N SER A 423 -3.99 -3.42 14.51
CA SER A 423 -3.35 -4.24 13.48
C SER A 423 -2.56 -5.40 14.10
N CYS A 424 -2.11 -6.35 13.27
CA CYS A 424 -1.31 -7.50 13.71
C CYS A 424 -0.11 -7.08 14.56
N VAL A 425 0.66 -6.10 14.10
CA VAL A 425 1.87 -5.63 14.77
C VAL A 425 1.56 -4.75 15.97
N ALA A 426 0.55 -3.87 15.87
CA ALA A 426 0.14 -3.02 16.98
C ALA A 426 -0.36 -3.85 18.17
N PHE A 427 -1.05 -4.96 17.93
CA PHE A 427 -1.47 -5.89 18.99
C PHE A 427 -0.26 -6.42 19.79
N VAL A 428 0.77 -6.90 19.09
CA VAL A 428 1.96 -7.46 19.74
C VAL A 428 2.74 -6.38 20.48
N LEU A 429 2.94 -5.21 19.87
CA LEU A 429 3.70 -4.14 20.49
C LEU A 429 2.95 -3.45 21.64
N GLN A 430 1.62 -3.38 21.59
CA GLN A 430 0.82 -2.94 22.73
C GLN A 430 0.95 -3.93 23.89
N MET A 431 0.98 -5.24 23.60
CA MET A 431 1.27 -6.26 24.60
C MET A 431 2.65 -6.04 25.23
N TYR A 432 3.69 -5.82 24.42
CA TYR A 432 5.04 -5.51 24.91
C TYR A 432 5.07 -4.26 25.79
N LYS A 433 4.31 -3.23 25.41
CA LYS A 433 4.13 -1.99 26.17
C LYS A 433 3.42 -2.23 27.50
N LYS A 434 2.35 -3.05 27.54
CA LYS A 434 1.68 -3.46 28.79
C LYS A 434 2.56 -4.36 29.66
N ALA A 435 3.39 -5.19 29.05
CA ALA A 435 4.38 -6.03 29.72
C ALA A 435 5.59 -5.24 30.26
N GLY A 436 5.69 -3.94 29.99
CA GLY A 436 6.69 -3.05 30.55
C GLY A 436 7.96 -2.87 29.73
N LEU A 437 8.04 -3.42 28.51
CA LEU A 437 9.28 -3.43 27.72
C LEU A 437 9.75 -2.03 27.28
N PHE A 438 8.82 -1.10 27.04
CA PHE A 438 9.16 0.29 26.67
C PHE A 438 9.51 1.18 27.87
N GLY A 439 9.36 0.69 29.11
CA GLY A 439 9.72 1.43 30.33
C GLY A 439 9.19 2.86 30.37
N GLN A 440 10.07 3.84 30.54
CA GLN A 440 9.73 5.26 30.60
C GLN A 440 9.27 5.84 29.25
N LEU A 441 9.61 5.18 28.13
CA LEU A 441 9.21 5.61 26.79
C LEU A 441 7.77 5.21 26.45
N ALA A 442 7.14 4.35 27.26
CA ALA A 442 5.80 3.87 26.98
C ALA A 442 4.79 5.01 26.74
N SER A 443 4.86 6.12 27.47
CA SER A 443 3.91 7.23 27.28
C SER A 443 4.16 8.07 26.03
N SER A 444 5.32 7.95 25.38
CA SER A 444 5.73 8.76 24.23
C SER A 444 5.91 7.98 22.93
N ILE A 445 5.60 6.68 22.93
CA ILE A 445 5.60 5.83 21.74
C ILE A 445 4.16 5.42 21.46
N GLN A 446 3.66 5.68 20.26
CA GLN A 446 2.39 5.14 19.77
C GLN A 446 2.69 3.93 18.90
N VAL A 447 2.43 2.73 19.42
CA VAL A 447 2.77 1.50 18.67
C VAL A 447 1.78 1.20 17.55
N THR A 448 0.64 1.90 17.52
CA THR A 448 -0.26 1.94 16.36
C THR A 448 0.38 2.56 15.11
N GLU A 449 1.47 3.32 15.26
CA GLU A 449 2.24 3.90 14.15
C GLU A 449 3.34 2.96 13.63
N PHE A 450 3.49 1.76 14.19
CA PHE A 450 4.55 0.85 13.79
C PHE A 450 4.10 0.00 12.60
N THR A 451 4.95 -0.09 11.58
CA THR A 451 4.85 -1.15 10.57
C THR A 451 5.49 -2.44 11.08
N ILE A 452 5.32 -3.54 10.33
CA ILE A 452 5.99 -4.80 10.63
C ILE A 452 7.52 -4.65 10.58
N LYS A 453 8.04 -3.81 9.66
CA LYS A 453 9.47 -3.47 9.62
C LYS A 453 9.93 -2.85 10.91
N ASP A 454 9.19 -1.88 11.42
CA ASP A 454 9.55 -1.21 12.65
C ASP A 454 9.59 -2.17 13.84
N ALA A 455 8.71 -3.17 13.87
CA ALA A 455 8.68 -4.16 14.94
C ALA A 455 9.90 -5.09 14.92
N TYR A 456 10.24 -5.72 13.78
CA TYR A 456 11.36 -6.68 13.75
C TYR A 456 12.74 -5.99 13.79
N THR A 457 12.80 -4.67 13.60
CA THR A 457 14.03 -3.88 13.73
C THR A 457 14.29 -3.41 15.16
N LEU A 458 13.29 -3.47 16.06
CA LEU A 458 13.47 -3.18 17.48
C LEU A 458 14.52 -4.11 18.09
N LYS A 459 15.38 -3.55 18.93
CA LYS A 459 16.46 -4.26 19.61
C LYS A 459 15.95 -5.07 20.82
N PHE A 460 14.93 -5.89 20.58
CA PHE A 460 14.26 -6.74 21.56
C PHE A 460 14.58 -8.22 21.40
N PHE A 461 15.16 -8.62 20.28
CA PHE A 461 15.32 -10.01 19.89
C PHE A 461 16.75 -10.50 20.11
N GLU A 462 16.94 -11.80 19.98
CA GLU A 462 18.25 -12.44 20.13
C GLU A 462 19.24 -11.96 19.07
N ASP A 463 20.46 -11.64 19.49
CA ASP A 463 21.57 -11.20 18.65
C ASP A 463 22.76 -12.18 18.67
N ASP A 464 22.72 -13.20 19.52
CA ASP A 464 23.70 -14.27 19.63
C ASP A 464 23.13 -15.59 19.10
N MET A 465 23.58 -15.97 17.90
CA MET A 465 23.16 -17.22 17.25
C MET A 465 23.44 -18.48 18.09
N THR A 466 24.37 -18.43 19.05
CA THR A 466 24.67 -19.57 19.93
C THR A 466 23.59 -19.83 20.98
N ARG A 467 22.70 -18.86 21.22
CA ARG A 467 21.56 -18.96 22.15
C ARG A 467 20.26 -19.33 21.45
N LEU A 468 20.23 -19.34 20.12
CA LEU A 468 19.06 -19.82 19.38
C LEU A 468 18.79 -21.30 19.68
N PRO A 469 17.52 -21.75 19.64
CA PRO A 469 17.18 -23.15 19.83
C PRO A 469 17.98 -24.07 18.91
N LYS A 470 18.29 -25.30 19.35
CA LYS A 470 19.16 -26.20 18.58
C LYS A 470 18.62 -26.49 17.19
N TRP A 471 17.31 -26.70 17.07
CA TRP A 471 16.59 -26.93 15.82
C TRP A 471 16.63 -25.73 14.86
N CYS A 472 16.99 -24.54 15.34
CA CYS A 472 17.10 -23.34 14.54
C CYS A 472 18.24 -23.45 13.54
N ASN A 473 17.94 -23.23 12.26
CA ASN A 473 18.88 -23.37 11.14
C ASN A 473 19.44 -24.80 10.92
N GLU A 474 18.89 -25.88 11.50
CA GLU A 474 19.43 -27.24 11.26
C GLU A 474 19.26 -27.69 9.81
N ASP A 475 18.14 -27.31 9.18
CA ASP A 475 17.72 -27.78 7.85
C ASP A 475 18.22 -26.91 6.68
N ASP A 476 19.02 -25.88 6.95
CA ASP A 476 19.48 -24.89 5.94
C ASP A 476 21.00 -24.65 6.06
N ASP A 477 21.69 -24.51 4.92
CA ASP A 477 23.11 -24.19 4.85
C ASP A 477 23.37 -22.71 5.14
N VAL A 478 22.39 -21.86 4.88
CA VAL A 478 22.42 -20.44 5.25
C VAL A 478 21.90 -20.28 6.68
N LYS A 479 22.74 -19.71 7.56
CA LYS A 479 22.38 -19.42 8.96
C LYS A 479 21.75 -18.05 9.08
N LEU A 480 20.51 -18.00 9.53
CA LEU A 480 19.77 -16.77 9.81
C LEU A 480 19.93 -16.38 11.29
N PRO A 481 19.88 -15.08 11.63
CA PRO A 481 19.94 -14.61 13.01
C PRO A 481 18.64 -14.87 13.80
N PHE A 482 17.64 -15.47 13.15
CA PHE A 482 16.34 -15.87 13.70
C PHE A 482 15.97 -17.25 13.17
N CYS A 483 14.85 -17.81 13.62
CA CYS A 483 14.48 -19.19 13.34
C CYS A 483 13.33 -19.28 12.34
N GLN A 484 13.64 -19.52 11.06
CA GLN A 484 12.59 -19.79 10.07
C GLN A 484 12.04 -21.21 10.24
N ILE A 485 10.79 -21.30 10.70
CA ILE A 485 10.12 -22.55 11.08
C ILE A 485 9.27 -23.16 9.97
N LYS A 486 8.83 -22.34 9.01
CA LYS A 486 8.07 -22.79 7.83
C LYS A 486 8.41 -21.96 6.59
N GLY A 487 8.26 -22.56 5.42
CA GLY A 487 8.16 -21.85 4.15
C GLY A 487 9.24 -22.25 3.16
N ARG A 488 8.85 -22.25 1.88
CA ARG A 488 9.72 -22.59 0.74
C ARG A 488 10.82 -21.58 0.51
N TYR A 489 10.52 -20.31 0.72
CA TYR A 489 11.44 -19.20 0.44
C TYR A 489 12.03 -18.67 1.72
N ARG A 490 13.32 -18.32 1.67
CA ARG A 490 14.08 -17.78 2.79
C ARG A 490 13.53 -16.40 3.14
N MET A 491 13.18 -16.23 4.41
CA MET A 491 12.76 -14.94 4.93
C MET A 491 13.98 -14.04 5.06
N GLU A 492 13.79 -12.80 4.66
CA GLU A 492 14.76 -11.72 4.81
C GLU A 492 14.10 -10.69 5.74
N LEU A 493 14.80 -10.28 6.81
CA LEU A 493 14.35 -9.23 7.72
C LEU A 493 15.45 -8.15 7.75
N PRO A 494 15.47 -7.21 6.78
CA PRO A 494 16.49 -6.17 6.71
C PRO A 494 16.57 -5.38 8.02
N ASP A 495 17.76 -5.01 8.48
CA ASP A 495 17.95 -4.26 9.73
C ASP A 495 17.41 -4.96 11.00
N TYR A 496 17.21 -6.29 10.95
CA TYR A 496 16.75 -7.10 12.09
C TYR A 496 17.49 -6.75 13.38
N ASN A 497 16.73 -6.41 14.42
CA ASN A 497 17.23 -6.22 15.78
C ASN A 497 18.32 -5.14 15.94
N THR A 498 18.19 -4.00 15.22
CA THR A 498 19.23 -2.96 15.18
C THR A 498 18.88 -1.66 15.93
N ILE A 499 17.61 -1.38 16.20
CA ILE A 499 17.14 -0.07 16.66
C ILE A 499 16.71 -0.11 18.12
N GLU A 500 17.37 0.70 18.95
CA GLU A 500 16.94 0.93 20.33
C GLU A 500 15.69 1.82 20.36
N PRO A 501 14.66 1.51 21.16
CA PRO A 501 13.49 2.37 21.27
C PRO A 501 13.83 3.80 21.71
N TYR A 502 13.18 4.79 21.11
CA TYR A 502 13.32 6.20 21.47
C TYR A 502 11.96 6.91 21.43
N SER A 503 11.89 8.12 21.99
CA SER A 503 10.64 8.88 22.10
C SER A 503 10.10 9.31 20.74
N HIS A 504 8.79 9.21 20.51
CA HIS A 504 8.12 9.57 19.25
C HIS A 504 8.66 8.80 18.02
N MET A 505 9.07 7.54 18.25
CA MET A 505 9.53 6.64 17.21
C MET A 505 8.40 6.34 16.21
N ASN A 506 8.73 6.35 14.91
CA ASN A 506 7.81 6.09 13.79
C ASN A 506 6.64 7.07 13.66
N GLU A 507 6.77 8.31 14.12
CA GLU A 507 5.75 9.35 13.89
C GLU A 507 6.11 10.29 12.73
N ARG A 508 7.33 10.15 12.16
CA ARG A 508 7.92 11.07 11.16
C ARG A 508 8.83 10.35 10.16
N CYS A 509 8.58 9.07 9.90
CA CYS A 509 9.44 8.21 9.10
C CYS A 509 8.99 8.10 7.64
N PRO A 510 9.82 8.49 6.66
CA PRO A 510 9.50 8.22 5.26
C PRO A 510 9.58 6.72 4.95
N SER A 511 8.79 6.26 3.98
CA SER A 511 8.72 4.85 3.56
C SER A 511 8.85 4.70 2.03
N LEU A 512 9.96 5.20 1.49
CA LEU A 512 10.21 5.13 0.04
C LEU A 512 11.01 3.89 -0.39
N PRO A 513 10.50 3.07 -1.32
CA PRO A 513 11.29 2.04 -1.98
C PRO A 513 12.37 2.63 -2.91
N PRO A 514 13.37 1.84 -3.30
CA PRO A 514 13.61 0.45 -2.86
C PRO A 514 14.38 0.36 -1.54
N ASP A 515 15.03 1.45 -1.11
CA ASP A 515 16.00 1.42 -0.02
C ASP A 515 15.38 1.62 1.37
N TYR A 516 14.19 2.24 1.45
CA TYR A 516 13.48 2.52 2.70
C TYR A 516 14.38 3.20 3.75
N GLN A 517 15.11 4.21 3.30
CA GLN A 517 16.12 4.90 4.10
C GLN A 517 15.48 5.61 5.29
N ARG A 518 15.97 5.26 6.48
CA ARG A 518 15.56 5.84 7.75
C ARG A 518 16.32 7.15 7.99
N SER A 519 15.62 8.29 8.02
CA SER A 519 16.24 9.60 8.32
C SER A 519 16.61 9.74 9.79
N LEU A 520 17.48 10.68 10.18
CA LEU A 520 17.84 10.87 11.59
C LEU A 520 16.63 11.27 12.46
N ASN A 521 16.39 10.55 13.56
CA ASN A 521 15.23 10.69 14.47
C ASN A 521 13.90 10.23 13.86
N CYS A 522 13.96 9.72 12.65
CA CYS A 522 13.38 8.42 12.39
C CYS A 522 14.41 7.39 12.92
#